data_AF-A0A9D4AY39-F1
#
_entry.id   AF-A0A9D4AY39-F1
#
_cell.length_a   1.000
_cell.length_b   1.000
_cell.length_c   1.000
_cell.angle_alpha   90.00
_cell.angle_beta   90.00
_cell.angle_gamma   90.00
#
_symmetry.space_group_name_H-M   'P 1'
#
loop_
_entity.id
_entity.type
_entity.pdbx_description
1 polymer ?
#
loop_
_entity_poly.entity_id
_entity_poly.type
_entity_poly.pdbx_seq_one_letter_code
_entity_poly.pdbx_strand_id
1 'polypeptide(L)'
;MTSKQLQEKEFNINDAINQLGETKKFLVGRRSDTDFEKTLVDAGELAEELDVPALFEPDPIRIRKKRKQFTYEADDEPIYNLKEKFKVNFYFAVIDTAIHLAEERFTLMQQISSVFGFLYDVYSLQNTTPKQIMEDCLNLEQALQHGESKDIDAFDLCNELQAFA
;
A
#
# COMPACT_ATOMS: atom_id res chain seq x y z
N MET A 1 7.23 0.04 10.65
CA MET A 1 6.33 -0.10 11.81
C MET A 1 5.11 -0.94 11.44
N THR A 2 4.37 -0.54 10.41
CA THR A 2 3.19 -1.27 9.90
C THR A 2 3.41 -2.76 9.68
N SER A 3 4.51 -3.17 9.02
CA SER A 3 4.79 -4.59 8.79
C SER A 3 4.95 -5.41 10.08
N LYS A 4 5.43 -4.82 11.17
CA LYS A 4 5.58 -5.53 12.45
C LYS A 4 4.23 -5.65 13.15
N GLN A 5 3.43 -4.58 13.13
CA GLN A 5 2.08 -4.56 13.69
C GLN A 5 1.16 -5.57 12.98
N LEU A 6 1.22 -5.63 11.64
CA LEU A 6 0.46 -6.59 10.83
C LEU A 6 0.87 -8.06 11.05
N GLN A 7 2.01 -8.31 11.69
CA GLN A 7 2.46 -9.67 12.04
C GLN A 7 2.00 -10.08 13.46
N GLU A 8 1.37 -9.17 14.20
CA GLU A 8 0.81 -9.51 15.51
C GLU A 8 -0.34 -10.51 15.35
N LYS A 9 -0.38 -11.50 16.23
CA LYS A 9 -1.33 -12.62 16.13
C LYS A 9 -2.79 -12.16 16.30
N GLU A 10 -3.00 -11.15 17.14
CA GLU A 10 -4.32 -10.63 17.52
C GLU A 10 -4.45 -9.18 17.06
N PHE A 11 -4.27 -8.96 15.76
CA PHE A 11 -4.39 -7.63 15.18
C PHE A 11 -5.77 -7.39 14.58
N ASN A 12 -6.40 -6.28 14.96
CA ASN A 12 -7.74 -5.93 14.49
C ASN A 12 -7.72 -5.53 13.01
N ILE A 13 -8.69 -6.03 12.22
CA ILE A 13 -8.79 -5.73 10.78
C ILE A 13 -9.00 -4.24 10.52
N ASN A 14 -9.79 -3.55 11.34
CA ASN A 14 -10.05 -2.13 11.19
C ASN A 14 -8.77 -1.31 11.44
N ASP A 15 -8.00 -1.68 12.46
CA ASP A 15 -6.70 -1.07 12.74
C ASP A 15 -5.70 -1.33 11.61
N ALA A 16 -5.74 -2.53 11.02
CA ALA A 16 -4.92 -2.89 9.87
C ALA A 16 -5.20 -2.04 8.63
N ILE A 17 -6.47 -1.75 8.36
CA ILE A 17 -6.86 -0.83 7.30
C ILE A 17 -6.35 0.58 7.59
N ASN A 18 -6.50 1.07 8.81
CA ASN A 18 -6.00 2.39 9.18
C ASN A 18 -4.48 2.49 8.97
N GLN A 19 -3.72 1.53 9.48
CA GLN A 19 -2.26 1.47 9.34
C GLN A 19 -1.80 1.37 7.88
N LEU A 20 -2.48 0.57 7.06
CA LEU A 20 -2.19 0.50 5.62
C LEU A 20 -2.51 1.82 4.91
N GLY A 21 -3.61 2.48 5.29
CA GLY A 21 -3.98 3.80 4.75
C GLY A 21 -2.93 4.87 5.06
N GLU A 22 -2.41 4.90 6.29
CA GLU A 22 -1.30 5.77 6.68
C GLU A 22 -0.02 5.45 5.90
N THR A 23 0.29 4.16 5.74
CA THR A 23 1.46 3.71 4.98
C THR A 23 1.37 4.13 3.52
N LYS A 24 0.20 4.00 2.90
CA LYS A 24 -0.05 4.47 1.52
C LYS A 24 0.16 5.98 1.41
N LYS A 25 -0.41 6.76 2.34
CA LYS A 25 -0.22 8.22 2.38
C LYS A 25 1.26 8.60 2.52
N PHE A 26 2.00 7.90 3.38
CA PHE A 26 3.43 8.10 3.55
C PHE A 26 4.21 7.84 2.26
N LEU A 27 3.97 6.71 1.58
CA LEU A 27 4.64 6.37 0.33
C LEU A 27 4.33 7.37 -0.80
N VAL A 28 3.07 7.77 -0.92
CA VAL A 28 2.65 8.79 -1.89
C VAL A 28 3.30 10.14 -1.60
N GLY A 29 3.41 10.53 -0.32
CA GLY A 29 4.13 11.74 0.08
C GLY A 29 5.60 11.70 -0.33
N ARG A 30 6.29 10.56 -0.06
CA ARG A 30 7.69 10.33 -0.44
C ARG A 30 7.91 10.42 -1.95
N ARG A 31 6.86 10.20 -2.76
CA ARG A 31 6.88 10.43 -4.20
C ARG A 31 6.79 11.93 -4.55
N SER A 32 7.72 12.72 -4.05
CA SER A 32 7.82 14.14 -4.34
C SER A 32 9.28 14.56 -4.55
N ASP A 33 9.48 15.61 -5.35
CA ASP A 33 10.81 16.17 -5.58
C ASP A 33 11.41 16.73 -4.28
N THR A 34 10.57 17.32 -3.44
CA THR A 34 10.98 17.88 -2.15
C THR A 34 11.46 16.80 -1.19
N ASP A 35 10.80 15.64 -1.14
CA ASP A 35 11.21 14.56 -0.24
C ASP A 35 12.38 13.77 -0.81
N PHE A 36 12.55 13.74 -2.14
CA PHE A 36 13.77 13.25 -2.75
C PHE A 36 14.98 14.08 -2.29
N GLU A 37 14.90 15.41 -2.34
CA GLU A 37 16.00 16.27 -1.89
C GLU A 37 16.28 16.09 -0.38
N LYS A 38 15.25 16.00 0.46
CA LYS A 38 15.45 15.67 1.90
C LYS A 38 16.15 14.33 2.09
N THR A 39 15.74 13.31 1.34
CA THR A 39 16.35 11.98 1.41
C THR A 39 17.83 12.01 1.02
N LEU A 40 18.22 12.89 0.09
CA LEU A 40 19.64 13.08 -0.25
C LEU A 40 20.43 13.80 0.83
N VAL A 41 19.81 14.75 1.54
CA VAL A 41 20.43 15.39 2.72
C VAL A 41 20.65 14.35 3.81
N ASP A 42 19.60 13.59 4.18
CA ASP A 42 19.69 12.53 5.19
C ASP A 42 20.76 11.48 4.82
N ALA A 43 20.82 11.08 3.54
CA ALA A 43 21.81 10.13 3.05
C ALA A 43 23.24 10.70 3.07
N GLY A 44 23.40 12.00 2.82
CA GLY A 44 24.68 12.70 2.89
C GLY A 44 25.21 12.77 4.32
N GLU A 45 24.34 13.12 5.28
CA GLU A 45 24.67 13.12 6.72
C GLU A 45 25.10 11.73 7.19
N LEU A 46 24.35 10.69 6.82
CA LEU A 46 24.69 9.31 7.16
C LEU A 46 26.01 8.85 6.52
N ALA A 47 26.30 9.28 5.29
CA ALA A 47 27.55 8.96 4.61
C ALA A 47 28.75 9.62 5.30
N GLU A 48 28.59 10.88 5.76
CA GLU A 48 29.60 11.58 6.55
C GLU A 48 29.87 10.87 7.88
N GLU A 49 28.82 10.44 8.59
CA GLU A 49 28.95 9.66 9.84
C GLU A 49 29.70 8.34 9.64
N LEU A 50 29.53 7.71 8.47
CA LEU A 50 30.16 6.44 8.11
C LEU A 50 31.53 6.59 7.43
N ASP A 51 32.03 7.82 7.24
CA ASP A 51 33.25 8.14 6.48
C ASP A 51 33.23 7.56 5.04
N VAL A 52 32.05 7.60 4.42
CA VAL A 52 31.82 7.15 3.04
C VAL A 52 31.57 8.37 2.14
N PRO A 53 32.17 8.43 0.94
CA PRO A 53 31.93 9.55 0.02
C PRO A 53 30.48 9.56 -0.49
N ALA A 54 29.77 10.68 -0.27
CA ALA A 54 28.41 10.92 -0.74
C ALA A 54 28.36 11.39 -2.21
N LEU A 55 28.86 10.58 -3.14
CA LEU A 55 28.94 10.91 -4.56
C LEU A 55 28.15 9.93 -5.42
N PHE A 56 27.47 10.44 -6.45
CA PHE A 56 26.96 9.59 -7.52
C PHE A 56 28.14 9.14 -8.38
N GLU A 57 28.49 7.86 -8.30
CA GLU A 57 29.52 7.33 -9.18
C GLU A 57 29.11 7.47 -10.64
N PRO A 58 30.00 7.97 -11.51
CA PRO A 58 29.74 7.98 -12.93
C PRO A 58 29.68 6.54 -13.42
N ASP A 59 28.48 6.09 -13.78
CA ASP A 59 28.34 4.88 -14.58
C ASP A 59 29.24 5.01 -15.81
N PRO A 60 30.02 3.99 -16.21
CA PRO A 60 30.66 3.99 -17.51
C PRO A 60 29.56 3.90 -18.57
N ILE A 61 29.05 5.06 -19.01
CA ILE A 61 27.99 5.16 -20.01
C ILE A 61 28.52 4.54 -21.30
N ARG A 62 28.20 3.26 -21.54
CA ARG A 62 28.32 2.66 -22.86
C ARG A 62 27.20 3.27 -23.71
N ILE A 63 27.50 4.38 -24.38
CA ILE A 63 26.62 4.99 -25.37
C ILE A 63 26.41 3.95 -26.47
N ARG A 64 25.28 3.24 -26.43
CA ARG A 64 24.90 2.31 -27.48
C ARG A 64 24.42 3.14 -28.66
N LYS A 65 25.33 3.54 -29.55
CA LYS A 65 24.97 4.16 -30.82
C LYS A 65 24.19 3.15 -31.65
N LYS A 66 22.86 3.23 -31.65
CA LYS A 66 22.03 2.52 -32.63
C LYS A 66 22.23 3.22 -33.98
N ARG A 67 22.44 2.44 -35.03
CA ARG A 67 22.52 2.96 -36.39
C ARG A 67 21.11 3.40 -36.80
N LYS A 68 20.90 4.70 -36.99
CA LYS A 68 19.65 5.24 -37.53
C LYS A 68 19.45 4.73 -38.95
N GLN A 69 18.24 4.28 -39.29
CA GLN A 69 17.91 3.91 -40.68
C GLN A 69 17.51 5.14 -41.49
N PHE A 70 16.87 6.10 -40.85
CA PHE A 70 16.42 7.35 -41.47
C PHE A 70 16.93 8.60 -40.72
N THR A 71 17.12 9.69 -41.47
CA THR A 71 17.69 10.94 -40.95
C THR A 71 16.75 11.75 -40.06
N TYR A 72 15.46 11.39 -40.02
CA TYR A 72 14.45 12.03 -39.15
C TYR A 72 14.30 11.37 -37.78
N GLU A 73 15.00 10.26 -37.52
CA GLU A 73 14.99 9.61 -36.21
C GLU A 73 15.69 10.51 -35.17
N ALA A 74 15.01 10.81 -34.07
CA ALA A 74 15.58 11.52 -32.93
C ALA A 74 16.72 10.70 -32.30
N ASP A 75 17.72 11.36 -31.73
CA ASP A 75 18.72 10.67 -30.91
C ASP A 75 18.06 10.23 -29.59
N ASP A 76 18.30 8.97 -29.19
CA ASP A 76 18.08 8.55 -27.80
C ASP A 76 19.10 9.31 -26.94
N GLU A 77 18.74 10.48 -26.43
CA GLU A 77 19.60 11.25 -25.54
C GLU A 77 19.63 10.58 -24.16
N PRO A 78 20.79 10.08 -23.70
CA PRO A 78 20.90 9.54 -22.35
C PRO A 78 20.70 10.68 -21.34
N ILE A 79 20.03 10.40 -20.21
CA ILE A 79 19.99 11.32 -19.08
C ILE A 79 21.43 11.51 -18.58
N TYR A 80 22.05 12.65 -18.89
CA TYR A 80 23.44 12.94 -18.54
C TYR A 80 23.60 13.23 -17.04
N ASN A 81 22.54 13.68 -16.37
CA ASN A 81 22.58 13.98 -14.94
C ASN A 81 22.38 12.70 -14.11
N LEU A 82 23.45 12.24 -13.46
CA LEU A 82 23.45 11.05 -12.61
C LEU A 82 22.42 11.12 -11.49
N LYS A 83 22.23 12.31 -10.90
CA LYS A 83 21.23 12.55 -9.85
C LYS A 83 19.82 12.34 -10.37
N GLU A 84 19.52 12.86 -11.56
CA GLU A 84 18.21 12.73 -12.20
C GLU A 84 17.95 11.29 -12.66
N LYS A 85 18.99 10.63 -13.18
CA LYS A 85 18.95 9.21 -13.52
C LYS A 85 18.64 8.34 -12.30
N PHE A 86 19.30 8.60 -11.16
CA PHE A 86 19.03 7.92 -9.90
C PHE A 86 17.61 8.20 -9.39
N LYS A 87 17.17 9.46 -9.46
CA LYS A 87 15.82 9.87 -9.07
C LYS A 87 14.75 9.09 -9.83
N VAL A 88 14.82 9.04 -11.16
CA VAL A 88 13.80 8.41 -11.99
C VAL A 88 13.90 6.88 -11.96
N ASN A 89 15.10 6.34 -12.19
CA ASN A 89 15.27 4.90 -12.42
C ASN A 89 15.38 4.08 -11.13
N PHE A 90 15.69 4.71 -10.00
CA PHE A 90 15.81 4.03 -8.72
C PHE A 90 14.80 4.57 -7.71
N TYR A 91 14.93 5.83 -7.27
CA TYR A 91 14.13 6.35 -6.16
C TYR A 91 12.62 6.29 -6.45
N PHE A 92 12.19 6.86 -7.57
CA PHE A 92 10.79 6.82 -7.99
C PHE A 92 10.33 5.42 -8.38
N ALA A 93 11.14 4.64 -9.09
CA ALA A 93 10.79 3.28 -9.46
C ALA A 93 10.53 2.38 -8.24
N VAL A 94 11.36 2.48 -7.20
CA VAL A 94 11.19 1.73 -5.94
C VAL A 94 9.93 2.19 -5.20
N ILE A 95 9.70 3.50 -5.09
CA ILE A 95 8.52 4.04 -4.41
C ILE A 95 7.24 3.67 -5.16
N ASP A 96 7.22 3.76 -6.49
CA ASP A 96 6.07 3.38 -7.31
C ASP A 96 5.73 1.90 -7.15
N THR A 97 6.76 1.05 -7.14
CA THR A 97 6.58 -0.38 -6.88
C THR A 97 6.01 -0.61 -5.49
N ALA A 98 6.51 0.08 -4.47
CA ALA A 98 6.00 -0.03 -3.10
C ALA A 98 4.54 0.45 -2.99
N ILE A 99 4.18 1.56 -3.66
CA ILE A 99 2.81 2.07 -3.71
C ILE A 99 1.89 1.03 -4.35
N HIS A 100 2.27 0.50 -5.51
CA HIS A 100 1.45 -0.48 -6.23
C HIS A 100 1.20 -1.75 -5.39
N LEU A 101 2.25 -2.31 -4.79
CA LEU A 101 2.14 -3.50 -3.93
C LEU A 101 1.31 -3.22 -2.66
N ALA A 102 1.47 -2.03 -2.07
CA ALA A 102 0.68 -1.64 -0.92
C ALA A 102 -0.80 -1.43 -1.28
N GLU A 103 -1.09 -0.87 -2.45
CA GLU A 103 -2.44 -0.62 -2.93
C GLU A 103 -3.21 -1.90 -3.23
N GLU A 104 -2.56 -2.90 -3.86
CA GLU A 104 -3.17 -4.21 -4.11
C GLU A 104 -3.60 -4.87 -2.79
N ARG A 105 -2.67 -4.96 -1.82
CA ARG A 105 -2.95 -5.54 -0.50
C ARG A 105 -3.99 -4.76 0.28
N PHE A 106 -3.95 -3.43 0.19
CA PHE A 106 -4.92 -2.57 0.85
C PHE A 106 -6.33 -2.78 0.30
N THR A 107 -6.46 -2.90 -1.03
CA THR A 107 -7.75 -3.14 -1.68
C THR A 107 -8.34 -4.49 -1.24
N LEU A 108 -7.52 -5.54 -1.18
CA LEU A 108 -7.96 -6.85 -0.68
C LEU A 108 -8.41 -6.79 0.79
N MET A 109 -7.65 -6.11 1.66
CA MET A 109 -8.06 -5.96 3.06
C MET A 109 -9.34 -5.15 3.22
N GLN A 110 -9.55 -4.11 2.42
CA GLN A 110 -10.80 -3.36 2.41
C GLN A 110 -12.00 -4.24 2.03
N GLN A 111 -11.85 -5.11 1.03
CA GLN A 111 -12.89 -6.07 0.64
C GLN A 111 -13.20 -7.08 1.75
N ILE A 112 -12.18 -7.60 2.42
CA ILE A 112 -12.38 -8.50 3.57
C ILE A 112 -13.10 -7.74 4.69
N SER A 113 -12.68 -6.52 5.01
CA SER A 113 -13.30 -5.74 6.07
C SER A 113 -14.72 -5.29 5.74
N SER A 114 -15.09 -5.07 4.48
CA SER A 114 -16.48 -4.75 4.14
C SER A 114 -17.44 -5.91 4.40
N VAL A 115 -16.92 -7.14 4.50
CA VAL A 115 -17.72 -8.35 4.78
C VAL A 115 -17.60 -8.76 6.25
N PHE A 116 -16.40 -8.79 6.80
CA PHE A 116 -16.12 -9.31 8.15
C PHE A 116 -15.90 -8.23 9.20
N GLY A 117 -15.67 -6.98 8.80
CA GLY A 117 -15.16 -5.93 9.70
C GLY A 117 -16.07 -5.60 10.87
N PHE A 118 -17.38 -5.72 10.70
CA PHE A 118 -18.37 -5.49 11.76
C PHE A 118 -18.23 -6.49 12.93
N LEU A 119 -17.76 -7.72 12.66
CA LEU A 119 -17.48 -8.72 13.71
C LEU A 119 -16.26 -8.36 14.56
N TYR A 120 -15.36 -7.52 14.04
CA TYR A 120 -14.15 -7.07 14.75
C TYR A 120 -14.38 -5.79 15.58
N ASP A 121 -15.59 -5.24 15.55
CA ASP A 121 -15.98 -4.08 16.34
C ASP A 121 -17.39 -4.26 16.94
N VAL A 122 -17.56 -5.34 17.69
CA VAL A 122 -18.85 -5.70 18.31
C VAL A 122 -19.38 -4.59 19.23
N TYR A 123 -18.51 -3.81 19.86
CA TYR A 123 -18.91 -2.70 20.72
C TYR A 123 -19.57 -1.55 19.94
N SER A 124 -19.16 -1.29 18.70
CA SER A 124 -19.83 -0.27 17.88
C SER A 124 -21.21 -0.72 17.41
N LEU A 125 -21.50 -2.02 17.44
CA LEU A 125 -22.83 -2.56 17.10
C LEU A 125 -23.93 -2.04 18.05
N GLN A 126 -23.60 -1.69 19.30
CA GLN A 126 -24.54 -1.05 20.25
C GLN A 126 -25.12 0.27 19.73
N ASN A 127 -24.36 0.95 18.85
CA ASN A 127 -24.75 2.23 18.27
C ASN A 127 -25.32 2.07 16.85
N THR A 128 -25.32 0.86 16.30
CA THR A 128 -25.91 0.57 14.99
C THR A 128 -27.37 0.15 15.11
N THR A 129 -28.14 0.45 14.06
CA THR A 129 -29.55 0.07 14.04
C THR A 129 -29.70 -1.44 13.78
N PRO A 130 -30.73 -2.11 14.31
CA PRO A 130 -31.00 -3.52 14.02
C PRO A 130 -31.09 -3.85 12.52
N LYS A 131 -31.52 -2.87 11.71
CA LYS A 131 -31.57 -2.99 10.26
C LYS A 131 -30.17 -3.05 9.63
N GLN A 132 -29.23 -2.24 10.11
CA GLN A 132 -27.84 -2.25 9.63
C GLN A 132 -27.15 -3.55 10.02
N ILE A 133 -27.32 -4.00 11.27
CA ILE A 133 -26.76 -5.30 11.73
C ILE A 133 -27.27 -6.44 10.85
N MET A 134 -28.57 -6.44 10.52
CA MET A 134 -29.15 -7.44 9.61
C MET A 134 -28.56 -7.36 8.20
N GLU A 135 -28.35 -6.16 7.67
CA GLU A 135 -27.72 -5.96 6.35
C GLU A 135 -26.29 -6.51 6.32
N ASP A 136 -25.50 -6.25 7.35
CA ASP A 136 -24.14 -6.78 7.50
C ASP A 136 -24.14 -8.31 7.63
N CYS A 137 -25.09 -8.90 8.38
CA CYS A 137 -25.24 -10.35 8.50
C CYS A 137 -25.63 -11.00 7.17
N LEU A 138 -26.52 -10.38 6.39
CA LEU A 138 -26.91 -10.86 5.06
C LEU A 138 -25.75 -10.79 4.08
N ASN A 139 -24.98 -9.69 4.10
CA ASN A 139 -23.78 -9.55 3.28
C ASN A 139 -22.75 -10.65 3.58
N LEU A 140 -22.57 -10.98 4.87
CA LEU A 140 -21.70 -12.07 5.30
C LEU A 140 -22.22 -13.45 4.87
N GLU A 141 -23.53 -13.72 5.02
CA GLU A 141 -24.15 -14.97 4.57
C GLU A 141 -23.92 -15.16 3.07
N GLN A 142 -24.18 -14.12 2.28
CA GLN A 142 -23.99 -14.14 0.84
C GLN A 142 -22.53 -14.38 0.45
N ALA A 143 -21.58 -13.76 1.16
CA ALA A 143 -20.15 -13.97 0.91
C ALA A 143 -19.67 -15.38 1.25
N LEU A 144 -20.34 -16.06 2.18
CA LEU A 144 -20.07 -17.43 2.63
C LEU A 144 -21.04 -18.46 2.04
N GLN A 145 -21.78 -18.10 0.99
CA GLN A 145 -22.70 -18.99 0.30
C GLN A 145 -22.03 -19.61 -0.93
N HIS A 146 -22.23 -20.91 -1.10
CA HIS A 146 -21.87 -21.63 -2.33
C HIS A 146 -23.04 -22.47 -2.84
N GLY A 147 -23.70 -21.98 -3.89
CA GLY A 147 -24.92 -22.60 -4.41
C GLY A 147 -26.05 -22.51 -3.38
N GLU A 148 -26.65 -23.65 -3.04
CA GLU A 148 -27.72 -23.74 -2.03
C GLU A 148 -27.18 -23.94 -0.60
N SER A 149 -25.86 -24.12 -0.44
CA SER A 149 -25.23 -24.28 0.87
C SER A 149 -24.76 -22.93 1.39
N LYS A 150 -25.04 -22.67 2.67
CA LYS A 150 -24.56 -21.50 3.40
C LYS A 150 -23.88 -21.94 4.68
N ASP A 151 -22.74 -21.32 4.99
CA ASP A 151 -21.96 -21.66 6.20
C ASP A 151 -22.56 -21.02 7.46
N ILE A 152 -23.33 -19.94 7.30
CA ILE A 152 -23.98 -19.20 8.38
C ILE A 152 -25.44 -18.88 8.03
N ASP A 153 -26.25 -18.63 9.05
CA ASP A 153 -27.59 -18.06 8.90
C ASP A 153 -27.60 -16.62 9.41
N ALA A 154 -27.95 -15.67 8.53
CA ALA A 154 -27.93 -14.24 8.83
C ALA A 154 -28.93 -13.85 9.93
N PHE A 155 -30.08 -14.53 10.02
CA PHE A 155 -31.10 -14.21 11.01
C PHE A 155 -30.65 -14.66 12.40
N ASP A 156 -30.13 -15.89 12.50
CA ASP A 156 -29.58 -16.42 13.75
C ASP A 156 -28.40 -15.57 14.23
N LEU A 157 -27.45 -15.26 13.35
CA LEU A 157 -26.30 -14.40 13.67
C LEU A 157 -26.73 -13.00 14.15
N CYS A 158 -27.70 -12.39 13.47
CA CYS A 158 -28.21 -11.07 13.84
C CYS A 158 -28.85 -11.08 15.24
N ASN A 159 -29.61 -12.13 15.57
CA ASN A 159 -30.20 -12.29 16.90
C ASN A 159 -29.13 -12.49 17.98
N GLU A 160 -28.09 -13.28 17.69
CA GLU A 160 -26.97 -13.48 18.62
C GLU A 160 -26.23 -12.16 18.89
N LEU A 161 -25.90 -11.40 17.84
CA LEU A 161 -25.21 -10.11 17.97
C LEU A 161 -26.05 -9.08 18.74
N GLN A 162 -27.36 -9.05 18.51
CA GLN A 162 -28.27 -8.17 19.26
C GLN A 162 -28.42 -8.57 20.74
N ALA A 163 -28.13 -9.81 21.10
CA ALA A 163 -28.10 -10.23 22.50
C ALA A 163 -26.81 -9.80 23.23
N PHE A 164 -25.72 -9.55 22.47
CA PHE A 164 -24.45 -9.06 23.01
C PHE A 164 -24.34 -7.52 23.00
N ALA A 165 -25.03 -6.85 22.07
CA ALA A 165 -25.09 -5.40 21.95
C ALA A 165 -25.95 -4.78 23.06
#